data_AF-A0A6V7B976-F1
#
_entry.id   AF-A0A6V7B976-F1
#
_cell.length_a   1.000
_cell.length_b   1.000
_cell.length_c   1.000
_cell.angle_alpha   90.00
_cell.angle_beta   90.00
_cell.angle_gamma   90.00
#
_symmetry.space_group_name_H-M   'P 1'
#
loop_
_entity.id
_entity.type
_entity.pdbx_description
1 polymer ?
#
loop_
_entity_poly.entity_id
_entity_poly.type
_entity_poly.pdbx_seq_one_letter_code
_entity_poly.pdbx_strand_id
1 'polypeptide(L)'
;MSASVAPRRAGILPPYLLDHVAQAAPEHARHCAQLSRHITAFLRQQRARGLLARAEALVADAAPATHAVQRRIYDAQHGTALPGTLVRDEGAAATDDVAVTEAYDSLGATHDFFQTVYGHNSIDDAGMPLIGSVHYERGYDNAFWDGEQMVLGKDPQPATMAGYVNTQEDDGGVHYNSGIPNHAFYRAAVAIGGAAWETTGRIWYRTLTGGELAAGADFATFAARTVSVASADYGPTSVKTLAVQQAWRDVGVLA
;
A
#
# COMPACT_ATOMS: atom_id res chain seq x y z
N MET A 1 7.77 25.19 -9.35
CA MET A 1 8.24 24.05 -10.16
C MET A 1 8.15 22.82 -9.27
N SER A 2 7.12 22.00 -9.43
CA SER A 2 6.93 20.79 -8.62
C SER A 2 7.85 19.71 -9.19
N ALA A 3 8.86 19.30 -8.43
CA ALA A 3 9.67 18.16 -8.81
C ALA A 3 8.79 16.91 -8.70
N SER A 4 8.49 16.27 -9.82
CA SER A 4 7.76 14.99 -9.83
C SER A 4 8.62 13.96 -9.10
N VAL A 5 8.20 13.58 -7.90
CA VAL A 5 8.76 12.41 -7.22
C VAL A 5 8.25 11.19 -7.95
N ALA A 6 9.15 10.45 -8.62
CA ALA A 6 8.77 9.23 -9.30
C ALA A 6 8.13 8.24 -8.30
N PRO A 7 7.01 7.58 -8.64
CA PRO A 7 6.35 6.65 -7.75
C PRO A 7 7.31 5.51 -7.38
N ARG A 8 7.63 5.39 -6.09
CA ARG A 8 8.45 4.31 -5.55
C ARG A 8 7.56 3.08 -5.40
N ARG A 9 7.78 2.02 -6.18
CA ARG A 9 7.15 0.72 -5.90
C ARG A 9 7.75 0.17 -4.61
N ALA A 10 6.92 -0.14 -3.63
CA ALA A 10 7.30 -0.76 -2.36
C ALA A 10 7.04 -2.26 -2.42
N GLY A 11 7.97 -3.07 -1.91
CA GLY A 11 7.67 -4.46 -1.60
C GLY A 11 7.01 -4.52 -0.23
N ILE A 12 5.97 -5.32 -0.08
CA ILE A 12 5.23 -5.51 1.19
C ILE A 12 6.17 -5.94 2.34
N LEU A 13 7.12 -6.87 2.14
CA LEU A 13 8.12 -7.14 3.16
C LEU A 13 9.30 -6.16 3.06
N PRO A 14 9.65 -5.51 4.18
CA PRO A 14 10.85 -4.69 4.24
C PRO A 14 12.12 -5.56 4.19
N PRO A 15 13.24 -5.00 3.69
CA PRO A 15 14.48 -5.76 3.52
C PRO A 15 14.99 -6.37 4.83
N TYR A 16 14.80 -5.70 5.97
CA TYR A 16 15.26 -6.20 7.26
C TYR A 16 14.54 -7.50 7.70
N LEU A 17 13.29 -7.70 7.30
CA LEU A 17 12.57 -8.96 7.59
C LEU A 17 13.09 -10.10 6.72
N LEU A 18 13.38 -9.83 5.44
CA LEU A 18 14.01 -10.80 4.55
C LEU A 18 15.41 -11.19 5.06
N ASP A 19 16.15 -10.24 5.63
CA ASP A 19 17.47 -10.50 6.23
C ASP A 19 17.38 -11.40 7.46
N HIS A 20 16.39 -11.16 8.32
CA HIS A 20 16.17 -11.98 9.50
C HIS A 20 15.83 -13.42 9.11
N VAL A 21 14.94 -13.60 8.14
CA VAL A 21 14.58 -14.92 7.61
C VAL A 21 15.79 -15.60 6.99
N ALA A 22 16.55 -14.90 6.14
CA ALA A 22 17.74 -15.46 5.51
C ALA A 22 18.77 -15.96 6.53
N GLN A 23 18.80 -15.37 7.73
CA GLN A 23 19.71 -15.79 8.79
C GLN A 23 19.14 -16.93 9.65
N ALA A 24 17.83 -16.92 9.94
CA ALA A 24 17.23 -17.78 10.97
C ALA A 24 16.43 -18.98 10.43
N ALA A 25 16.01 -18.97 9.16
CA ALA A 25 15.09 -19.96 8.63
C ALA A 25 15.79 -21.18 8.00
N PRO A 26 15.06 -22.30 7.78
CA PRO A 26 15.54 -23.48 7.04
C PRO A 26 16.06 -23.16 5.64
N GLU A 27 16.80 -24.08 5.00
CA GLU A 27 17.51 -23.83 3.73
C GLU A 27 16.62 -23.28 2.61
N HIS A 28 15.44 -23.88 2.40
CA HIS A 28 14.49 -23.44 1.37
C HIS A 28 14.00 -22.00 1.63
N ALA A 29 13.55 -21.73 2.85
CA ALA A 29 13.12 -20.41 3.31
C ALA A 29 14.20 -19.34 3.16
N ARG A 30 15.43 -19.70 3.53
CA ARG A 30 16.60 -18.83 3.38
C ARG A 30 16.85 -18.49 1.92
N HIS A 31 16.75 -19.46 1.02
CA HIS A 31 16.93 -19.25 -0.42
C HIS A 31 15.88 -18.29 -0.99
N CYS A 32 14.59 -18.50 -0.70
CA CYS A 32 13.52 -17.60 -1.12
C CYS A 32 13.71 -16.18 -0.58
N ALA A 33 14.04 -16.01 0.70
CA ALA A 33 14.26 -14.69 1.29
C ALA A 33 15.43 -13.93 0.66
N GLN A 34 16.54 -14.62 0.38
CA GLN A 34 17.70 -14.02 -0.31
C GLN A 34 17.34 -13.59 -1.74
N LEU A 35 16.55 -14.41 -2.44
CA LEU A 35 16.10 -14.11 -3.79
C LEU A 35 15.13 -12.92 -3.79
N SER A 36 14.10 -12.93 -2.95
CA SER A 36 13.17 -11.81 -2.74
C SER A 36 13.87 -10.51 -2.39
N ARG A 37 14.93 -10.57 -1.57
CA ARG A 37 15.76 -9.39 -1.24
C ARG A 37 16.46 -8.86 -2.48
N HIS A 38 17.12 -9.72 -3.26
CA HIS A 38 17.86 -9.34 -4.45
C HIS A 38 16.95 -8.67 -5.48
N ILE A 39 15.80 -9.27 -5.75
CA ILE A 39 14.80 -8.78 -6.69
C ILE A 39 14.23 -7.44 -6.22
N THR A 40 13.84 -7.36 -4.94
CA THR A 40 13.31 -6.12 -4.37
C THR A 40 14.33 -4.98 -4.50
N ALA A 41 15.61 -5.24 -4.20
CA ALA A 41 16.69 -4.27 -4.33
C ALA A 41 16.95 -3.87 -5.80
N PHE A 42 16.96 -4.83 -6.72
CA PHE A 42 17.13 -4.58 -8.15
C PHE A 42 15.99 -3.71 -8.70
N LEU A 43 14.75 -4.04 -8.36
CA LEU A 43 13.60 -3.24 -8.74
C LEU A 43 13.67 -1.84 -8.10
N ARG A 44 14.14 -1.69 -6.84
CA ARG A 44 14.38 -0.36 -6.20
C ARG A 44 15.40 0.46 -6.98
N GLN A 45 16.50 -0.16 -7.39
CA GLN A 45 17.57 0.50 -8.13
C GLN A 45 17.13 0.93 -9.55
N GLN A 46 16.37 0.08 -10.26
CA GLN A 46 15.81 0.46 -11.56
C GLN A 46 14.87 1.65 -11.44
N ARG A 47 14.09 1.73 -10.35
CA ARG A 47 13.19 2.86 -10.06
C ARG A 47 13.94 4.16 -9.81
N ALA A 48 15.00 4.15 -9.02
CA ALA A 48 15.82 5.33 -8.76
C ALA A 48 16.48 5.89 -10.04
N ARG A 49 16.61 5.06 -11.08
CA ARG A 49 17.17 5.43 -12.40
C ARG A 49 16.13 5.90 -13.42
N GLY A 50 14.85 6.02 -13.04
CA GLY A 50 13.81 6.60 -13.91
C GLY A 50 13.41 5.75 -15.12
N LEU A 51 13.81 4.47 -15.18
CA LEU A 51 13.45 3.57 -16.28
C LEU A 51 12.13 2.88 -15.97
N LEU A 52 10.99 3.54 -16.22
CA LEU A 52 9.68 2.88 -16.43
C LEU A 52 8.59 3.83 -16.97
N ALA A 53 8.92 4.64 -17.98
CA ALA A 53 7.93 5.28 -18.87
C ALA A 53 7.29 4.27 -19.85
N ARG A 54 7.05 3.01 -19.43
CA ARG A 54 6.58 1.92 -20.30
C ARG A 54 5.28 1.26 -19.86
N ALA A 55 4.81 1.49 -18.63
CA ALA A 55 3.49 1.03 -18.21
C ALA A 55 2.38 1.99 -18.71
N GLU A 56 2.65 3.30 -18.78
CA GLU A 56 1.72 4.30 -19.33
C GLU A 56 1.42 4.09 -20.83
N ALA A 57 2.36 3.51 -21.57
CA ALA A 57 2.23 3.32 -23.01
C ALA A 57 1.25 2.19 -23.42
N LEU A 58 0.77 1.37 -22.48
CA LEU A 58 -0.23 0.33 -22.73
C LEU A 58 -1.68 0.84 -22.59
N VAL A 59 -1.89 2.12 -22.30
CA VAL A 59 -3.21 2.74 -21.98
C VAL A 59 -3.79 3.54 -23.17
N ALA A 60 -3.41 3.20 -24.40
CA ALA A 60 -3.95 3.88 -25.58
C ALA A 60 -5.21 3.19 -26.12
N ASP A 61 -6.34 3.35 -25.42
CA ASP A 61 -7.64 3.67 -26.03
C ASP A 61 -8.63 4.09 -24.92
N ALA A 62 -8.92 5.39 -24.81
CA ALA A 62 -9.80 5.92 -23.78
C ALA A 62 -11.27 5.83 -24.23
N ALA A 63 -11.91 4.71 -23.91
CA ALA A 63 -13.36 4.62 -23.84
C ALA A 63 -13.89 5.59 -22.75
N PRO A 64 -15.14 6.09 -22.83
CA PRO A 64 -15.72 6.93 -21.78
C PRO A 64 -15.59 6.26 -20.41
N ALA A 65 -15.23 7.03 -19.37
CA ALA A 65 -14.99 6.52 -18.03
C ALA A 65 -16.22 5.76 -17.51
N THR A 66 -16.16 4.44 -17.56
CA THR A 66 -17.18 3.58 -16.97
C THR A 66 -16.92 3.49 -15.48
N HIS A 67 -17.97 3.53 -14.68
CA HIS A 67 -17.92 3.15 -13.27
C HIS A 67 -17.79 1.63 -13.07
N ALA A 68 -17.76 0.85 -14.15
CA ALA A 68 -17.55 -0.58 -14.09
C ALA A 68 -16.05 -0.87 -13.95
N VAL A 69 -15.72 -1.82 -13.08
CA VAL A 69 -14.34 -2.29 -12.92
C VAL A 69 -13.81 -2.89 -14.22
N GLN A 70 -12.52 -2.68 -14.49
CA GLN A 70 -11.79 -3.28 -15.60
C GLN A 70 -10.55 -3.98 -15.06
N ARG A 71 -10.56 -5.31 -14.94
CA ARG A 71 -9.43 -6.10 -14.44
C ARG A 71 -8.71 -6.85 -15.55
N ARG A 72 -7.37 -6.91 -15.45
CA ARG A 72 -6.53 -7.76 -16.32
C ARG A 72 -5.49 -8.48 -15.48
N ILE A 73 -5.58 -9.80 -15.44
CA ILE A 73 -4.62 -10.65 -14.74
C ILE A 73 -3.71 -11.31 -15.76
N TYR A 74 -2.41 -11.12 -15.54
CA TYR A 74 -1.34 -11.67 -16.34
C TYR A 74 -0.57 -12.72 -15.53
N ASP A 75 -0.03 -13.71 -16.22
CA ASP A 75 0.88 -14.71 -15.69
C ASP A 75 2.30 -14.40 -16.18
N ALA A 76 3.21 -14.15 -15.24
CA ALA A 76 4.62 -13.93 -15.53
C ALA A 76 5.39 -15.24 -15.81
N GLN A 77 4.75 -16.40 -15.61
CA GLN A 77 5.24 -17.75 -15.90
C GLN A 77 6.57 -18.05 -15.19
N HIS A 78 6.70 -17.53 -13.98
CA HIS A 78 7.91 -17.54 -13.17
C HIS A 78 9.12 -16.84 -13.82
N GLY A 79 8.86 -15.96 -14.78
CA GLY A 79 9.81 -14.99 -15.31
C GLY A 79 9.69 -13.64 -14.62
N THR A 80 10.54 -12.71 -15.03
CA THR A 80 10.60 -11.34 -14.46
C THR A 80 10.08 -10.26 -15.41
N ALA A 81 9.63 -10.67 -16.61
CA ALA A 81 9.05 -9.77 -17.60
C ALA A 81 7.60 -9.43 -17.24
N LEU A 82 7.29 -8.13 -17.18
CA LEU A 82 5.96 -7.61 -16.89
C LEU A 82 5.31 -6.98 -18.13
N PRO A 83 3.97 -7.05 -18.29
CA PRO A 83 3.04 -7.65 -17.34
C PRO A 83 2.98 -9.19 -17.42
N GLY A 84 3.50 -9.81 -18.47
CA GLY A 84 3.43 -11.26 -18.70
C GLY A 84 2.41 -11.62 -19.77
N THR A 85 1.87 -12.84 -19.71
CA THR A 85 0.82 -13.33 -20.62
C THR A 85 -0.55 -13.08 -20.01
N LEU A 86 -1.50 -12.47 -20.74
CA LEU A 86 -2.86 -12.27 -20.22
C LEU A 86 -3.53 -13.63 -20.02
N VAL A 87 -4.00 -13.91 -18.80
CA VAL A 87 -4.65 -15.18 -18.44
C VAL A 87 -6.10 -15.03 -17.99
N ARG A 88 -6.50 -13.83 -17.54
CA ARG A 88 -7.90 -13.54 -17.22
C ARG A 88 -8.22 -12.06 -17.43
N ASP A 89 -9.18 -11.77 -18.29
CA ASP A 89 -9.71 -10.42 -18.53
C ASP A 89 -11.05 -10.21 -17.79
N GLU A 90 -11.56 -8.98 -17.79
CA GLU A 90 -12.83 -8.66 -17.15
C GLU A 90 -13.99 -9.48 -17.74
N GLY A 91 -14.78 -10.14 -16.88
CA GLY A 91 -15.90 -10.98 -17.30
C GLY A 91 -15.51 -12.35 -17.89
N ALA A 92 -14.21 -12.65 -18.01
CA ALA A 92 -13.76 -13.97 -18.42
C ALA A 92 -14.09 -15.05 -17.37
N ALA A 93 -14.22 -16.30 -17.83
CA ALA A 93 -14.51 -17.43 -16.97
C ALA A 93 -13.45 -17.60 -15.87
N ALA A 94 -13.85 -18.15 -14.73
CA ALA A 94 -12.94 -18.49 -13.65
C ALA A 94 -11.91 -19.53 -14.11
N THR A 95 -10.75 -19.50 -13.45
CA THR A 95 -9.62 -20.41 -13.69
C THR A 95 -9.39 -21.27 -12.46
N ASP A 96 -8.85 -22.48 -12.63
CA ASP A 96 -8.44 -23.32 -11.50
C ASP A 96 -7.15 -22.83 -10.82
N ASP A 97 -6.48 -21.84 -11.40
CA ASP A 97 -5.33 -21.18 -10.80
C ASP A 97 -5.78 -20.27 -9.65
N VAL A 98 -5.35 -20.64 -8.43
CA VAL A 98 -5.69 -19.95 -7.19
C VAL A 98 -5.13 -18.53 -7.18
N ALA A 99 -3.89 -18.32 -7.61
CA ALA A 99 -3.28 -16.99 -7.59
C ALA A 99 -3.98 -16.04 -8.56
N VAL A 100 -4.33 -16.52 -9.75
CA VAL A 100 -5.12 -15.74 -10.73
C VAL A 100 -6.48 -15.37 -10.13
N THR A 101 -7.15 -16.32 -9.48
CA THR A 101 -8.47 -16.11 -8.88
C THR A 101 -8.41 -15.11 -7.73
N GLU A 102 -7.51 -15.28 -6.77
CA GLU A 102 -7.36 -14.38 -5.63
C GLU A 102 -6.96 -12.96 -6.06
N ALA A 103 -6.09 -12.82 -7.07
CA ALA A 103 -5.73 -11.51 -7.61
C ALA A 103 -6.94 -10.84 -8.29
N TYR A 104 -7.71 -11.58 -9.10
CA TYR A 104 -8.90 -11.08 -9.78
C TYR A 104 -9.98 -10.62 -8.78
N ASP A 105 -10.23 -11.42 -7.77
CA ASP A 105 -11.27 -11.17 -6.77
C ASP A 105 -10.86 -10.02 -5.83
N SER A 106 -9.60 -9.98 -5.38
CA SER A 106 -9.11 -8.93 -4.49
C SER A 106 -9.05 -7.56 -5.16
N LEU A 107 -8.68 -7.50 -6.45
CA LEU A 107 -8.75 -6.25 -7.23
C LEU A 107 -10.21 -5.78 -7.36
N GLY A 108 -11.15 -6.70 -7.59
CA GLY A 108 -12.57 -6.40 -7.63
C GLY A 108 -13.08 -5.85 -6.31
N ALA A 109 -12.82 -6.54 -5.20
CA ALA A 109 -13.24 -6.12 -3.87
C ALA A 109 -12.65 -4.75 -3.47
N THR A 110 -11.40 -4.47 -3.87
CA THR A 110 -10.76 -3.17 -3.64
C THR A 110 -11.46 -2.07 -4.42
N HIS A 111 -11.73 -2.30 -5.71
CA HIS A 111 -12.49 -1.36 -6.53
C HIS A 111 -13.88 -1.09 -5.92
N ASP A 112 -14.61 -2.15 -5.60
CA ASP A 112 -15.97 -2.06 -5.05
C ASP A 112 -16.00 -1.28 -3.74
N PHE A 113 -15.01 -1.48 -2.87
CA PHE A 113 -14.88 -0.71 -1.63
C PHE A 113 -14.70 0.79 -1.91
N PHE A 114 -13.72 1.17 -2.73
CA PHE A 114 -13.45 2.59 -3.01
C PHE A 114 -14.61 3.27 -3.73
N GLN A 115 -15.21 2.59 -4.69
CA GLN A 115 -16.37 3.08 -5.42
C GLN A 115 -17.60 3.22 -4.51
N THR A 116 -17.92 2.20 -3.71
CA THR A 116 -19.14 2.19 -2.89
C THR A 116 -19.02 3.13 -1.70
N VAL A 117 -17.87 3.15 -1.02
CA VAL A 117 -17.69 3.89 0.24
C VAL A 117 -17.29 5.34 -0.01
N TYR A 118 -16.43 5.58 -1.01
CA TYR A 118 -15.86 6.90 -1.28
C TYR A 118 -16.27 7.51 -2.61
N GLY A 119 -16.99 6.78 -3.47
CA GLY A 119 -17.37 7.27 -4.80
C GLY A 119 -16.18 7.40 -5.76
N HIS A 120 -15.03 6.79 -5.43
CA HIS A 120 -13.78 6.95 -6.16
C HIS A 120 -13.66 5.90 -7.26
N ASN A 121 -13.47 6.33 -8.50
CA ASN A 121 -13.48 5.46 -9.67
C ASN A 121 -12.08 4.89 -9.99
N SER A 122 -11.79 3.68 -9.49
CA SER A 122 -10.47 3.04 -9.59
C SER A 122 -9.34 3.84 -8.91
N ILE A 123 -8.07 3.59 -9.23
CA ILE A 123 -6.93 4.21 -8.52
C ILE A 123 -6.83 5.72 -8.81
N ASP A 124 -7.10 6.14 -10.04
CA ASP A 124 -6.90 7.50 -10.54
C ASP A 124 -8.16 8.39 -10.50
N ASP A 125 -9.26 7.88 -9.96
CA ASP A 125 -10.60 8.48 -10.04
C ASP A 125 -11.17 8.61 -11.46
N ALA A 126 -10.57 7.95 -12.46
CA ALA A 126 -10.97 8.04 -13.86
C ALA A 126 -11.21 6.66 -14.50
N GLY A 127 -11.27 5.59 -13.70
CA GLY A 127 -11.57 4.24 -14.19
C GLY A 127 -10.35 3.52 -14.75
N MET A 128 -9.13 3.85 -14.29
CA MET A 128 -7.91 3.14 -14.70
C MET A 128 -8.08 1.61 -14.57
N PRO A 129 -7.72 0.82 -15.60
CA PRO A 129 -7.73 -0.63 -15.49
C PRO A 129 -6.83 -1.14 -14.36
N LEU A 130 -7.33 -2.10 -13.60
CA LEU A 130 -6.62 -2.78 -12.53
C LEU A 130 -5.83 -3.96 -13.10
N ILE A 131 -4.52 -3.79 -13.22
CA ILE A 131 -3.61 -4.77 -13.79
C ILE A 131 -2.90 -5.52 -12.65
N GLY A 132 -3.02 -6.85 -12.64
CA GLY A 132 -2.29 -7.75 -11.74
C GLY A 132 -1.41 -8.73 -12.52
N SER A 133 -0.21 -9.01 -12.01
CA SER A 133 0.66 -10.06 -12.54
C SER A 133 0.94 -11.08 -11.44
N VAL A 134 0.62 -12.35 -11.69
CA VAL A 134 0.87 -13.47 -10.79
C VAL A 134 2.08 -14.29 -11.25
N HIS A 135 2.54 -15.20 -10.40
CA HIS A 135 3.67 -16.10 -10.67
C HIS A 135 4.93 -15.36 -11.13
N TYR A 136 5.20 -14.20 -10.53
CA TYR A 136 6.42 -13.44 -10.81
C TYR A 136 7.62 -14.16 -10.21
N GLU A 137 8.56 -14.57 -11.08
CA GLU A 137 9.77 -15.29 -10.70
C GLU A 137 9.53 -16.63 -9.94
N ARG A 138 10.57 -17.45 -9.75
CA ARG A 138 10.47 -18.67 -8.90
C ARG A 138 11.02 -18.33 -7.52
N GLY A 139 10.30 -18.67 -6.45
CA GLY A 139 10.75 -18.42 -5.08
C GLY A 139 10.78 -16.93 -4.67
N TYR A 140 10.11 -16.06 -5.46
CA TYR A 140 9.86 -14.68 -5.06
C TYR A 140 8.67 -14.62 -4.10
N ASP A 141 8.94 -15.05 -2.89
CA ASP A 141 7.99 -14.98 -1.81
C ASP A 141 8.27 -13.69 -1.06
N ASN A 142 7.46 -12.67 -1.35
CA ASN A 142 7.40 -11.45 -0.54
C ASN A 142 6.68 -11.72 0.80
N ALA A 143 6.31 -12.97 1.09
CA ALA A 143 6.10 -13.64 2.37
C ALA A 143 6.05 -15.14 2.03
N PHE A 144 6.79 -16.01 2.74
CA PHE A 144 6.93 -17.41 2.34
C PHE A 144 6.35 -18.37 3.38
N TRP A 145 5.83 -19.47 2.86
CA TRP A 145 5.36 -20.64 3.61
C TRP A 145 6.53 -21.61 3.81
N ASP A 146 6.83 -22.01 5.05
CA ASP A 146 7.96 -22.90 5.35
C ASP A 146 7.68 -24.39 5.16
N GLY A 147 6.43 -24.74 4.83
CA GLY A 147 5.92 -26.12 4.75
C GLY A 147 4.79 -26.40 5.74
N GLU A 148 4.69 -25.62 6.83
CA GLU A 148 3.67 -25.80 7.89
C GLU A 148 2.99 -24.47 8.29
N GLN A 149 3.66 -23.33 8.16
CA GLN A 149 3.12 -22.02 8.50
C GLN A 149 3.76 -20.87 7.70
N MET A 150 3.09 -19.71 7.71
CA MET A 150 3.68 -18.47 7.25
C MET A 150 4.74 -18.00 8.25
N VAL A 151 5.96 -17.75 7.79
CA VAL A 151 7.05 -17.27 8.66
C VAL A 151 7.23 -15.77 8.45
N LEU A 152 6.77 -15.00 9.43
CA LEU A 152 6.96 -13.56 9.50
C LEU A 152 7.82 -13.23 10.72
N GLY A 153 8.85 -12.40 10.54
CA GLY A 153 9.65 -11.89 11.65
C GLY A 153 8.85 -10.91 12.52
N LYS A 154 9.32 -10.65 13.74
CA LYS A 154 8.74 -9.63 14.61
C LYS A 154 8.97 -8.25 13.99
N ASP A 155 7.89 -7.55 13.69
CA ASP A 155 7.93 -6.18 13.18
C ASP A 155 8.24 -5.19 14.32
N PRO A 156 9.39 -4.49 14.30
CA PRO A 156 9.81 -3.59 15.38
C PRO A 156 9.24 -2.17 15.24
N GLN A 157 8.15 -1.99 14.50
CA GLN A 157 7.47 -0.70 14.34
C GLN A 157 7.15 -0.04 15.70
N PRO A 158 7.66 1.19 15.99
CA PRO A 158 7.40 1.88 17.23
C PRO A 158 5.97 2.41 17.25
N ALA A 159 5.36 2.36 18.43
CA ALA A 159 3.98 2.80 18.63
C ALA A 159 3.84 4.33 18.75
N THR A 160 4.92 5.06 19.05
CA THR A 160 4.93 6.52 19.28
C THR A 160 6.24 7.14 18.82
N MET A 161 6.27 8.48 18.68
CA MET A 161 7.46 9.27 18.35
C MET A 161 8.61 9.10 19.35
N ALA A 162 8.36 8.66 20.58
CA ALA A 162 9.42 8.35 21.54
C ALA A 162 10.31 7.16 21.08
N GLY A 163 9.76 6.28 20.25
CA GLY A 163 10.49 5.17 19.64
C GLY A 163 10.91 5.43 18.20
N TYR A 164 10.80 6.67 17.69
CA TYR A 164 11.13 6.98 16.30
C TYR A 164 12.55 6.53 15.96
N VAL A 165 12.68 5.76 14.88
CA VAL A 165 13.96 5.23 14.41
C VAL A 165 14.57 6.21 13.41
N ASN A 166 15.68 6.86 13.80
CA ASN A 166 16.46 7.69 12.89
C ASN A 166 17.50 6.82 12.16
N THR A 167 17.25 6.53 10.88
CA THR A 167 18.09 5.66 10.05
C THR A 167 18.13 6.12 8.59
N GLN A 168 19.15 5.69 7.85
CA GLN A 168 19.19 5.80 6.39
C GLN A 168 18.78 4.49 5.69
N GLU A 169 18.64 3.41 6.45
CA GLU A 169 18.12 2.14 5.95
C GLU A 169 16.64 2.26 5.60
N ASP A 170 16.13 1.32 4.78
CA ASP A 170 14.71 1.24 4.45
C ASP A 170 14.10 2.59 4.02
N ASP A 171 14.83 3.31 3.14
CA ASP A 171 14.44 4.62 2.60
C ASP A 171 14.15 5.69 3.68
N GLY A 172 14.88 5.65 4.81
CA GLY A 172 14.64 6.51 5.97
C GLY A 172 13.74 5.88 7.03
N GLY A 173 13.60 4.55 7.00
CA GLY A 173 12.77 3.76 7.90
C GLY A 173 11.28 3.87 7.61
N VAL A 174 10.87 3.79 6.34
CA VAL A 174 9.46 3.93 5.96
C VAL A 174 8.59 2.80 6.53
N HIS A 175 9.11 1.57 6.61
CA HIS A 175 8.44 0.44 7.26
C HIS A 175 8.78 0.34 8.75
N TYR A 176 9.85 0.99 9.22
CA TYR A 176 10.11 1.10 10.65
C TYR A 176 9.14 2.08 11.30
N ASN A 177 8.97 3.28 10.75
CA ASN A 177 8.25 4.36 11.43
C ASN A 177 6.76 4.42 11.10
N SER A 178 6.24 3.57 10.20
CA SER A 178 4.81 3.50 9.84
C SER A 178 3.89 3.09 11.00
N GLY A 179 4.44 2.49 12.07
CA GLY A 179 3.68 2.12 13.27
C GLY A 179 3.07 3.32 13.97
N ILE A 180 3.74 4.47 13.92
CA ILE A 180 3.32 5.72 14.57
C ILE A 180 2.01 6.25 13.94
N PRO A 181 1.92 6.52 12.62
CA PRO A 181 0.66 6.92 12.00
C PRO A 181 -0.40 5.82 11.97
N ASN A 182 -0.02 4.54 11.89
CA ASN A 182 -0.97 3.42 12.01
C ASN A 182 -1.65 3.41 13.38
N HIS A 183 -0.88 3.63 14.44
CA HIS A 183 -1.41 3.69 15.80
C HIS A 183 -2.31 4.91 16.01
N ALA A 184 -1.99 6.06 15.40
CA ALA A 184 -2.87 7.22 15.40
C ALA A 184 -4.22 6.91 14.71
N PHE A 185 -4.22 6.29 13.53
CA PHE A 185 -5.44 5.86 12.86
C PHE A 185 -6.27 4.90 13.73
N TYR A 186 -5.62 3.87 14.29
CA TYR A 186 -6.26 2.90 15.19
C TYR A 186 -6.94 3.59 16.38
N ARG A 187 -6.20 4.46 17.10
CA ARG A 187 -6.74 5.16 18.27
C ARG A 187 -7.93 6.04 17.89
N ALA A 188 -7.83 6.78 16.78
CA ALA A 188 -8.92 7.62 16.30
C ALA A 188 -10.16 6.77 15.92
N ALA A 189 -9.97 5.67 15.18
CA ALA A 189 -11.05 4.76 14.81
C ALA A 189 -11.75 4.12 16.01
N VAL A 190 -10.98 3.64 17.00
CA VAL A 190 -11.53 3.06 18.23
C VAL A 190 -12.30 4.10 19.05
N ALA A 191 -11.75 5.31 19.19
CA ALA A 191 -12.39 6.38 19.96
C ALA A 191 -13.66 6.92 19.28
N ILE A 192 -13.70 6.97 17.95
CA ILE A 192 -14.87 7.41 17.18
C ILE A 192 -15.94 6.32 17.15
N GLY A 193 -15.54 5.05 17.08
CA GLY A 193 -16.44 3.91 16.99
C GLY A 193 -17.13 3.76 15.64
N GLY A 194 -17.95 2.70 15.52
CA GLY A 194 -18.60 2.34 14.26
C GLY A 194 -17.65 1.73 13.24
N ALA A 195 -18.08 1.68 11.98
CA ALA A 195 -17.25 1.19 10.90
C ALA A 195 -16.17 2.21 10.56
N ALA A 196 -14.89 1.82 10.70
CA ALA A 196 -13.77 2.75 10.62
C ALA A 196 -13.72 3.53 9.30
N TRP A 197 -14.15 2.92 8.19
CA TRP A 197 -14.17 3.56 6.87
C TRP A 197 -15.20 4.70 6.72
N GLU A 198 -16.27 4.71 7.52
CA GLU A 198 -17.34 5.70 7.40
C GLU A 198 -16.90 7.09 7.87
N THR A 199 -16.13 7.14 8.97
CA THR A 199 -15.67 8.39 9.59
C THR A 199 -14.14 8.55 9.53
N THR A 200 -13.38 7.71 10.26
CA THR A 200 -11.92 7.87 10.35
C THR A 200 -11.24 7.66 9.00
N GLY A 201 -11.65 6.61 8.27
CA GLY A 201 -11.22 6.35 6.90
C GLY A 201 -11.56 7.50 5.97
N ARG A 202 -12.79 8.05 6.05
CA ARG A 202 -13.19 9.24 5.28
C ARG A 202 -12.31 10.46 5.56
N ILE A 203 -11.94 10.72 6.82
CA ILE A 203 -11.04 11.82 7.19
C ILE A 203 -9.64 11.63 6.55
N TRP A 204 -9.05 10.44 6.68
CA TRP A 204 -7.75 10.12 6.09
C TRP A 204 -7.79 10.18 4.57
N TYR A 205 -8.85 9.63 3.98
CA TYR A 205 -9.08 9.62 2.55
C TYR A 205 -9.15 11.04 1.99
N ARG A 206 -10.01 11.90 2.55
CA ARG A 206 -10.11 13.32 2.16
C ARG A 206 -8.82 14.09 2.39
N THR A 207 -8.05 13.73 3.41
CA THR A 207 -6.73 14.33 3.65
C THR A 207 -5.76 14.00 2.52
N LEU A 208 -5.79 12.77 2.02
CA LEU A 208 -4.91 12.31 0.93
C LEU A 208 -5.35 12.87 -0.43
N THR A 209 -6.65 12.88 -0.72
CA THR A 209 -7.19 13.21 -2.06
C THR A 209 -7.63 14.67 -2.21
N GLY A 210 -7.66 15.44 -1.12
CA GLY A 210 -8.10 16.85 -1.13
C GLY A 210 -7.15 17.83 -1.82
N GLY A 211 -6.02 17.39 -2.37
CA GLY A 211 -5.08 18.23 -3.14
C GLY A 211 -4.22 19.19 -2.31
N GLU A 212 -4.37 19.20 -0.99
CA GLU A 212 -3.67 20.12 -0.08
C GLU A 212 -2.45 19.50 0.61
N LEU A 213 -2.16 18.21 0.35
CA LEU A 213 -1.02 17.49 0.91
C LEU A 213 0.14 17.46 -0.09
N ALA A 214 1.28 18.06 0.27
CA ALA A 214 2.47 18.01 -0.55
C ALA A 214 3.12 16.61 -0.52
N ALA A 215 3.79 16.21 -1.61
CA ALA A 215 4.46 14.91 -1.72
C ALA A 215 5.57 14.67 -0.66
N GLY A 216 6.09 15.73 -0.04
CA GLY A 216 7.08 15.68 1.03
C GLY A 216 6.52 15.96 2.43
N ALA A 217 5.21 15.83 2.64
CA ALA A 217 4.59 16.08 3.94
C ALA A 217 5.14 15.14 5.03
N ASP A 218 5.46 15.71 6.18
CA ASP A 218 5.86 14.96 7.37
C ASP A 218 4.64 14.56 8.24
N PHE A 219 4.88 13.84 9.32
CA PHE A 219 3.82 13.40 10.24
C PHE A 219 3.04 14.57 10.84
N ALA A 220 3.70 15.65 11.24
CA ALA A 220 3.05 16.80 11.84
C ALA A 220 2.12 17.50 10.84
N THR A 221 2.58 17.66 9.60
CA THR A 221 1.81 18.22 8.49
C THR A 221 0.58 17.35 8.23
N PHE A 222 0.77 16.04 8.05
CA PHE A 222 -0.35 15.12 7.80
C PHE A 222 -1.35 15.11 8.96
N ALA A 223 -0.88 15.07 10.21
CA ALA A 223 -1.71 15.13 11.41
C ALA A 223 -2.57 16.40 11.45
N ALA A 224 -1.95 17.57 11.25
CA ALA A 224 -2.67 18.85 11.21
C ALA A 224 -3.74 18.87 10.10
N ARG A 225 -3.43 18.29 8.92
CA ARG A 225 -4.40 18.17 7.83
C ARG A 225 -5.58 17.27 8.18
N THR A 226 -5.37 16.12 8.84
CA THR A 226 -6.48 15.26 9.28
C THR A 226 -7.38 15.95 10.31
N VAL A 227 -6.81 16.73 11.24
CA VAL A 227 -7.59 17.53 12.21
C VAL A 227 -8.38 18.65 11.51
N SER A 228 -7.78 19.30 10.51
CA SER A 228 -8.46 20.32 9.69
C SER A 228 -9.66 19.73 8.94
N VAL A 229 -9.48 18.58 8.27
CA VAL A 229 -10.55 17.87 7.56
C VAL A 229 -11.65 17.44 8.54
N ALA A 230 -11.30 16.86 9.69
CA ALA A 230 -12.28 16.49 10.70
C ALA A 230 -13.07 17.71 11.23
N SER A 231 -12.37 18.82 11.46
CA SER A 231 -12.99 20.08 11.91
C SER A 231 -13.96 20.65 10.87
N ALA A 232 -13.59 20.60 9.59
CA ALA A 232 -14.43 21.07 8.50
C ALA A 232 -15.69 20.20 8.32
N ASP A 233 -15.55 18.87 8.41
CA ASP A 233 -16.64 17.94 8.15
C ASP A 233 -17.60 17.77 9.36
N TYR A 234 -17.08 17.87 10.60
CA TYR A 234 -17.85 17.53 11.80
C TYR A 234 -17.92 18.66 12.84
N GLY A 235 -17.17 19.74 12.65
CA GLY A 235 -17.06 20.87 13.58
C GLY A 235 -15.83 20.77 14.49
N PRO A 236 -15.23 21.90 14.88
CA PRO A 236 -13.95 21.94 15.59
C PRO A 236 -14.00 21.37 17.01
N THR A 237 -15.17 21.38 17.65
CA THR A 237 -15.39 20.86 19.01
C THR A 237 -16.09 19.50 19.04
N SER A 238 -16.27 18.87 17.88
CA SER A 238 -16.93 17.58 17.80
C SER A 238 -16.09 16.47 18.43
N VAL A 239 -16.74 15.43 18.95
CA VAL A 239 -16.06 14.24 19.50
C VAL A 239 -15.13 13.61 18.45
N LYS A 240 -15.49 13.65 17.17
CA LYS A 240 -14.67 13.11 16.06
C LYS A 240 -13.38 13.90 15.88
N THR A 241 -13.48 15.23 15.83
CA THR A 241 -12.32 16.12 15.70
C THR A 241 -11.39 15.98 16.91
N LEU A 242 -11.95 15.97 18.11
CA LEU A 242 -11.18 15.81 19.34
C LEU A 242 -10.51 14.44 19.41
N ALA A 243 -11.17 13.37 18.96
CA ALA A 243 -10.59 12.02 18.89
C ALA A 243 -9.40 11.95 17.91
N VAL A 244 -9.50 12.56 16.72
CA VAL A 244 -8.39 12.62 15.76
C VAL A 244 -7.22 13.40 16.35
N GLN A 245 -7.49 14.56 16.97
CA GLN A 245 -6.45 15.37 17.60
C GLN A 245 -5.76 14.60 18.74
N GLN A 246 -6.54 13.96 19.61
CA GLN A 246 -6.01 13.20 20.73
C GLN A 246 -5.20 11.99 20.26
N ALA A 247 -5.64 11.27 19.24
CA ALA A 247 -4.91 10.15 18.68
C ALA A 247 -3.51 10.52 18.19
N TRP A 248 -3.36 11.69 17.56
CA TRP A 248 -2.05 12.21 17.15
C TRP A 248 -1.18 12.67 18.32
N ARG A 249 -1.78 13.21 19.39
CA ARG A 249 -1.05 13.52 20.64
C ARG A 249 -0.56 12.27 21.34
N ASP A 250 -1.40 11.23 21.41
CA ASP A 250 -1.08 9.96 22.07
C ASP A 250 0.08 9.22 21.40
N VAL A 251 0.36 9.50 20.12
CA VAL A 251 1.55 8.98 19.43
C VAL A 251 2.71 9.98 19.40
N GLY A 252 2.57 11.15 20.04
CA GLY A 252 3.62 12.15 20.19
C GLY A 252 3.90 12.98 18.94
N VAL A 253 2.96 13.05 17.99
CA VAL A 253 3.10 13.85 16.76
C VAL A 253 2.58 15.28 16.95
N LEU A 254 1.46 15.45 17.66
CA LEU A 254 0.93 16.75 18.06
C LEU A 254 1.19 17.02 19.54
N ALA A 255 1.24 18.30 19.90
CA ALA A 255 1.28 18.78 21.28
C ALA A 255 -0.11 18.80 21.93
#